data_AF-A0A6C1BX76-F1
#
_entry.id   AF-A0A6C1BX76-F1
#
_cell.length_a   1.000
_cell.length_b   1.000
_cell.length_c   1.000
_cell.angle_alpha   90.00
_cell.angle_beta   90.00
_cell.angle_gamma   90.00
#
_symmetry.space_group_name_H-M   'P 1'
#
loop_
_entity.id
_entity.type
_entity.pdbx_description
1 polymer ?
#
loop_
_entity_poly.entity_id
_entity_poly.type
_entity_poly.pdbx_seq_one_letter_code
_entity_poly.pdbx_strand_id
1 'polypeptide(L)'
;MAIRFRIDNWLMASSAVGFAKVLNHAKIDPLPYFKERVLEVPQDLWERLPELYADYLLKYPANISRLKVFYNNSPLTNPNPKAKISLNNKKEIEKFFQKLLSVNTSNNFPKCFFCKERNSYKKENFYKTFDAINFTPLSASPNTFPNLFYNGVNTMFLCKECEALLYFACFGFTDIERRYIFVYLPDDIRSMIGINNALETRKWISADIIKESLIEVVKSIEKYKAGWSLENIYVVEIQTVSKAQSNIYTFSLSQIQAHALREYIEEYPKSLNPLFDIFLKYVYYGKSLYHMLYKIMLGYIFAGNYEGKEKINDDVRLIKYGTEAAFKSERSSKQKSGLDKSLIYLIKFQEVLNMQANKEKEINSAFVEGKKLAQSYKESLGEDRAKNKIESLSYRLLEAVRRRDIDHFSQNLIRAYLEVEKPIPRVFLSAIKEEGLERIAYAFLIGLNGKEGKDESNTETEDSLGEE
;
A
#
# COMPACT_ATOMS: atom_id res chain seq x y z
N MET A 1 -27.54 5.13 28.55
CA MET A 1 -27.47 5.96 27.32
C MET A 1 -26.04 5.90 26.81
N ALA A 2 -25.80 5.89 25.50
CA ALA A 2 -24.44 5.82 24.93
C ALA A 2 -24.09 7.11 24.19
N ILE A 3 -22.83 7.51 24.22
CA ILE A 3 -22.31 8.63 23.46
C ILE A 3 -21.79 8.11 22.12
N ARG A 4 -22.35 8.64 21.04
CA ARG A 4 -22.04 8.22 19.67
C ARG A 4 -21.08 9.19 18.99
N PHE A 5 -20.09 8.63 18.31
CA PHE A 5 -19.16 9.36 17.45
C PHE A 5 -19.13 8.74 16.06
N ARG A 6 -19.32 9.57 15.04
CA ARG A 6 -19.18 9.15 13.64
C ARG A 6 -17.72 9.17 13.25
N ILE A 7 -17.26 8.11 12.61
CA ILE A 7 -15.89 7.87 12.17
C ILE A 7 -15.83 7.99 10.64
N ASP A 8 -16.38 9.09 10.13
CA ASP A 8 -16.54 9.28 8.68
C ASP A 8 -15.30 9.91 8.01
N ASN A 9 -14.29 10.27 8.81
CA ASN A 9 -13.05 10.89 8.33
C ASN A 9 -11.85 10.45 9.16
N TRP A 10 -10.65 10.65 8.60
CA TRP A 10 -9.40 10.24 9.21
C TRP A 10 -9.11 10.93 10.55
N LEU A 11 -9.63 12.15 10.80
CA LEU A 11 -9.45 12.85 12.08
C LEU A 11 -10.14 12.06 13.20
N MET A 12 -11.44 11.81 13.05
CA MET A 12 -12.22 11.05 14.03
C MET A 12 -11.72 9.61 14.13
N ALA A 13 -11.29 9.01 13.02
CA ALA A 13 -10.70 7.68 12.99
C ALA A 13 -9.40 7.60 13.79
N SER A 14 -8.50 8.57 13.63
CA SER A 14 -7.26 8.62 14.40
C SER A 14 -7.53 8.75 15.90
N SER A 15 -8.51 9.56 16.28
CA SER A 15 -8.97 9.67 17.66
C SER A 15 -9.57 8.38 18.20
N ALA A 16 -10.40 7.71 17.41
CA ALA A 16 -11.00 6.42 17.75
C ALA A 16 -9.94 5.32 17.95
N VAL A 17 -8.93 5.23 17.07
CA VAL A 17 -7.81 4.29 17.22
C VAL A 17 -7.01 4.63 18.48
N GLY A 18 -6.74 5.91 18.74
CA GLY A 18 -6.09 6.34 19.98
C GLY A 18 -6.88 5.98 21.23
N PHE A 19 -8.20 6.15 21.20
CA PHE A 19 -9.12 5.74 22.27
C PHE A 19 -9.08 4.22 22.48
N ALA A 20 -9.09 3.45 21.39
CA ALA A 20 -8.96 1.98 21.45
C ALA A 20 -7.64 1.54 22.09
N LYS A 21 -6.52 2.22 21.82
CA LYS A 21 -5.23 1.95 22.49
C LYS A 21 -5.31 2.21 24.00
N VAL A 22 -5.97 3.29 24.41
CA VAL A 22 -6.19 3.60 25.84
C VAL A 22 -7.04 2.54 26.52
N LEU A 23 -8.14 2.09 25.88
CA LEU A 23 -8.98 1.01 26.42
C LEU A 23 -8.23 -0.31 26.53
N ASN A 24 -7.48 -0.70 25.50
CA ASN A 24 -6.64 -1.90 25.51
C ASN A 24 -5.63 -1.88 26.67
N HIS A 25 -5.03 -0.72 26.96
CA HIS A 25 -4.14 -0.56 28.10
C HIS A 25 -4.85 -0.80 29.43
N ALA A 26 -6.09 -0.31 29.56
CA ALA A 26 -6.96 -0.57 30.71
C ALA A 26 -7.54 -1.99 30.74
N LYS A 27 -7.12 -2.89 29.82
CA LYS A 27 -7.64 -4.25 29.64
C LYS A 27 -9.14 -4.30 29.33
N ILE A 28 -9.65 -3.25 28.67
CA ILE A 28 -11.02 -3.17 28.17
C ILE A 28 -10.96 -3.42 26.67
N ASP A 29 -11.67 -4.45 26.18
CA ASP A 29 -11.78 -4.69 24.74
C ASP A 29 -12.54 -3.53 24.08
N PRO A 30 -11.92 -2.80 23.13
CA PRO A 30 -12.56 -1.68 22.48
C PRO A 30 -13.54 -2.11 21.38
N LEU A 31 -13.41 -3.32 20.81
CA LEU A 31 -14.16 -3.76 19.64
C LEU A 31 -15.69 -3.76 19.81
N PRO A 32 -16.26 -4.15 20.96
CA PRO A 32 -17.71 -4.10 21.18
C PRO A 32 -18.33 -2.71 21.05
N TYR A 33 -17.53 -1.65 21.21
CA TYR A 33 -18.00 -0.26 21.11
C TYR A 33 -17.97 0.27 19.68
N PHE A 34 -17.38 -0.46 18.73
CA PHE A 34 -17.36 -0.08 17.33
C PHE A 34 -18.44 -0.83 16.55
N LYS A 35 -19.39 -0.07 16.02
CA LYS A 35 -20.45 -0.56 15.14
C LYS A 35 -20.31 0.13 13.80
N GLU A 36 -19.79 -0.60 12.81
CA GLU A 36 -19.49 -0.07 11.48
C GLU A 36 -18.62 1.21 11.60
N ARG A 37 -19.15 2.37 11.14
CA ARG A 37 -18.49 3.68 11.20
C ARG A 37 -18.85 4.50 12.44
N VAL A 38 -19.37 3.87 13.49
CA VAL A 38 -19.80 4.55 14.72
C VAL A 38 -19.08 3.95 15.93
N LEU A 39 -18.48 4.82 16.74
CA LEU A 39 -18.04 4.50 18.10
C LEU A 39 -19.16 4.84 19.08
N GLU A 40 -19.74 3.81 19.70
CA GLU A 40 -20.76 3.90 20.75
C GLU A 40 -20.14 3.65 22.12
N VAL A 41 -19.84 4.71 22.86
CA VAL A 41 -19.25 4.60 24.20
C VAL A 41 -20.36 4.63 25.27
N PRO A 42 -20.47 3.61 26.12
CA PRO A 42 -21.37 3.64 27.28
C PRO A 42 -21.08 4.85 28.19
N GLN A 43 -22.12 5.43 28.79
CA GLN A 43 -21.99 6.62 29.64
C GLN A 43 -21.01 6.42 30.81
N ASP A 44 -21.06 5.27 31.47
CA ASP A 44 -20.18 4.88 32.57
C ASP A 44 -18.71 4.80 32.14
N LEU A 45 -18.45 4.28 30.94
CA LEU A 45 -17.10 4.26 30.37
C LEU A 45 -16.64 5.67 29.98
N TRP A 46 -17.53 6.50 29.45
CA TRP A 46 -17.23 7.89 29.09
C TRP A 46 -16.93 8.76 30.32
N GLU A 47 -17.61 8.54 31.44
CA GLU A 47 -17.34 9.26 32.69
C GLU A 47 -15.95 8.94 33.26
N ARG A 48 -15.42 7.75 32.96
CA ARG A 48 -14.05 7.34 33.32
C ARG A 48 -12.98 7.84 32.35
N LEU A 49 -13.35 8.51 31.26
CA LEU A 49 -12.42 9.02 30.26
C LEU A 49 -11.27 9.86 30.83
N PRO A 50 -11.49 10.81 31.77
CA PRO A 50 -10.41 11.60 32.36
C PRO A 50 -9.33 10.74 33.03
N GLU A 51 -9.75 9.73 33.78
CA GLU A 51 -8.87 8.79 34.48
C GLU A 51 -8.10 7.93 33.48
N LEU A 52 -8.81 7.30 32.55
CA LEU A 52 -8.23 6.40 31.54
C LEU A 52 -7.19 7.10 30.67
N TYR A 53 -7.48 8.33 30.23
CA TYR A 53 -6.54 9.14 29.45
C TYR A 53 -5.29 9.48 30.28
N ALA A 54 -5.47 9.93 31.52
CA ALA A 54 -4.36 10.31 32.38
C ALA A 54 -3.45 9.13 32.70
N ASP A 55 -4.02 7.96 33.01
CA ASP A 55 -3.25 6.74 33.28
C ASP A 55 -2.42 6.30 32.06
N TYR A 56 -3.03 6.29 30.88
CA TYR A 56 -2.31 5.95 29.66
C TYR A 56 -1.20 6.95 29.33
N LEU A 57 -1.47 8.25 29.49
CA LEU A 57 -0.50 9.31 29.24
C LEU A 57 0.71 9.20 30.18
N LEU A 58 0.48 8.93 31.47
CA LEU A 58 1.52 8.85 32.50
C LEU A 58 2.27 7.52 32.51
N LYS A 59 1.69 6.45 31.95
CA LYS A 59 2.32 5.13 31.91
C LYS A 59 3.67 5.14 31.18
N TYR A 60 3.77 5.91 30.10
CA TYR A 60 4.95 5.95 29.26
C TYR A 60 5.46 7.40 29.15
N PRO A 61 6.68 7.72 29.62
CA PRO A 61 7.25 9.08 29.48
C PRO A 61 7.25 9.59 28.03
N ALA A 62 7.38 8.68 27.06
CA ALA A 62 7.29 8.97 25.64
C ALA A 62 5.92 9.56 25.23
N ASN A 63 4.82 9.17 25.89
CA ASN A 63 3.48 9.69 25.60
C ASN A 63 3.36 11.18 25.95
N ILE A 64 3.99 11.62 27.04
CA ILE A 64 4.02 13.04 27.43
C ILE A 64 4.78 13.86 26.40
N SER A 65 5.98 13.39 26.01
CA SER A 65 6.78 14.04 24.97
C SER A 65 6.00 14.11 23.66
N ARG A 66 5.39 13.00 23.26
CA ARG A 66 4.56 12.90 22.06
C ARG A 66 3.37 13.86 22.09
N LEU A 67 2.64 13.92 23.20
CA LEU A 67 1.53 14.85 23.36
C LEU A 67 2.00 16.31 23.24
N LYS A 68 3.13 16.66 23.85
CA LYS A 68 3.70 18.01 23.77
C LYS A 68 4.12 18.41 22.36
N VAL A 69 4.63 17.47 21.56
CA VAL A 69 5.02 17.76 20.18
C VAL A 69 3.77 17.76 19.27
N PHE A 70 2.90 16.76 19.41
CA PHE A 70 1.71 16.59 18.57
C PHE A 70 0.65 17.65 18.84
N TYR A 71 0.46 18.10 20.09
CA TYR A 71 -0.52 19.13 20.41
C TYR A 71 0.16 20.35 21.03
N ASN A 72 1.25 20.82 20.45
CA ASN A 72 2.12 21.86 21.03
C ASN A 72 1.45 23.19 21.42
N ASN A 73 0.33 23.56 20.80
CA ASN A 73 -0.39 24.81 21.07
C ASN A 73 -1.61 24.62 21.96
N SER A 74 -1.95 23.37 22.25
CA SER A 74 -3.21 23.03 22.90
C SER A 74 -3.27 23.51 24.35
N PRO A 75 -4.45 23.89 24.88
CA PRO A 75 -4.59 24.30 26.28
C PRO A 75 -4.11 23.26 27.31
N LEU A 76 -4.03 21.97 26.92
CA LEU A 76 -3.52 20.89 27.78
C LEU A 76 -1.98 20.92 27.92
N THR A 77 -1.27 21.31 26.86
CA THR A 77 0.20 21.24 26.75
C THR A 77 0.87 22.61 26.88
N ASN A 78 0.17 23.66 26.45
CA ASN A 78 0.56 25.06 26.51
C ASN A 78 -0.58 25.88 27.14
N PRO A 79 -0.85 25.67 28.44
CA PRO A 79 -1.94 26.37 29.10
C PRO A 79 -1.60 27.85 29.26
N ASN A 80 -2.64 28.69 29.34
CA ASN A 80 -2.51 30.10 29.69
C ASN A 80 -1.74 30.23 31.02
N PRO A 81 -0.86 31.24 31.23
CA PRO A 81 -0.13 31.44 32.49
C PRO A 81 -0.97 31.37 33.78
N LYS A 82 -2.28 31.69 33.70
CA LYS A 82 -3.24 31.61 34.83
C LYS A 82 -3.75 30.18 35.11
N ALA A 83 -3.62 29.25 34.17
CA ALA A 83 -3.94 27.84 34.32
C ALA A 83 -2.63 27.05 34.34
N LYS A 84 -2.14 26.64 35.51
CA LYS A 84 -1.01 25.71 35.56
C LYS A 84 -1.54 24.29 35.37
N ILE A 85 -1.16 23.65 34.26
CA ILE A 85 -1.38 22.22 34.02
C ILE A 85 -0.03 21.55 33.89
N SER A 86 0.29 20.69 34.85
CA SER A 86 1.44 19.81 34.87
C SER A 86 1.04 18.46 34.29
N LEU A 87 1.61 18.15 33.13
CA LEU A 87 1.40 16.86 32.45
C LEU A 87 2.00 15.65 33.19
N ASN A 88 2.71 15.88 34.30
CA ASN A 88 3.18 14.83 35.20
C ASN A 88 2.21 14.57 36.37
N ASN A 89 1.11 15.32 36.47
CA ASN A 89 0.14 15.22 37.56
C ASN A 89 -1.21 14.69 37.05
N LYS A 90 -1.53 13.44 37.42
CA LYS A 90 -2.80 12.76 37.07
C LYS A 90 -4.03 13.63 37.35
N LYS A 91 -4.11 14.22 38.55
CA LYS A 91 -5.26 15.03 38.99
C LYS A 91 -5.45 16.29 38.16
N GLU A 92 -4.38 16.88 37.63
CA GLU A 92 -4.48 18.09 36.80
C GLU A 92 -4.97 17.76 35.39
N ILE A 93 -4.53 16.62 34.84
CA ILE A 93 -5.03 16.09 33.56
C ILE A 93 -6.52 15.73 33.69
N GLU A 94 -6.91 15.02 34.75
CA GLU A 94 -8.31 14.68 35.01
C GLU A 94 -9.20 15.92 35.12
N LYS A 95 -8.77 16.91 35.92
CA LYS A 95 -9.47 18.19 36.08
C LYS A 95 -9.65 18.93 34.75
N PHE A 96 -8.68 18.85 33.84
CA PHE A 96 -8.79 19.44 32.52
C PHE A 96 -9.98 18.84 31.74
N PHE A 97 -10.05 17.51 31.64
CA PHE A 97 -11.14 16.85 30.93
C PHE A 97 -12.49 17.00 31.65
N GLN A 98 -12.52 16.92 32.98
CA GLN A 98 -13.73 17.17 33.76
C GLN A 98 -14.28 18.58 33.49
N LYS A 99 -13.42 19.60 33.50
CA LYS A 99 -13.81 20.99 33.20
C LYS A 99 -14.31 21.14 31.76
N LEU A 100 -13.69 20.47 30.80
CA LEU A 100 -14.14 20.47 29.41
C LEU A 100 -15.53 19.84 29.27
N LEU A 101 -15.73 18.67 29.89
CA LEU A 101 -16.99 17.94 29.81
C LEU A 101 -18.11 18.59 30.63
N SER A 102 -17.80 19.45 31.60
CA SER A 102 -18.79 20.20 32.38
C SER A 102 -19.25 21.50 31.71
N VAL A 103 -18.70 21.89 30.55
CA VAL A 103 -19.10 23.16 29.91
C VAL A 103 -20.57 23.10 29.46
N ASN A 104 -21.27 24.21 29.68
CA ASN A 104 -22.67 24.40 29.30
C ASN A 104 -22.83 24.47 27.77
N THR A 105 -23.85 23.79 27.28
CA THR A 105 -24.30 23.83 25.88
C THR A 105 -25.76 24.31 25.83
N SER A 106 -26.21 24.76 24.67
CA SER A 106 -27.59 25.19 24.45
C SER A 106 -28.08 24.67 23.10
N ASN A 107 -29.37 24.35 23.02
CA ASN A 107 -30.00 23.91 21.77
C ASN A 107 -29.91 24.97 20.66
N ASN A 108 -29.77 26.24 21.03
CA ASN A 108 -29.64 27.36 20.08
C ASN A 108 -28.20 27.53 19.57
N PHE A 109 -27.21 26.81 20.11
CA PHE A 109 -25.83 26.89 19.64
C PHE A 109 -25.64 26.06 18.35
N PRO A 110 -24.67 26.38 17.49
CA PRO A 110 -24.44 25.64 16.26
C PRO A 110 -24.18 24.15 16.50
N LYS A 111 -24.61 23.29 15.57
CA LYS A 111 -24.31 21.85 15.62
C LYS A 111 -22.82 21.59 15.38
N CYS A 112 -22.28 20.61 16.09
CA CYS A 112 -20.91 20.19 15.94
C CYS A 112 -20.66 19.61 14.54
N PHE A 113 -19.56 20.04 13.92
CA PHE A 113 -19.14 19.63 12.59
C PHE A 113 -18.87 18.13 12.47
N PHE A 114 -18.33 17.48 13.52
CA PHE A 114 -17.94 16.06 13.46
C PHE A 114 -19.12 15.12 13.71
N CYS A 115 -19.85 15.27 14.82
CA CYS A 115 -20.95 14.36 15.14
C CYS A 115 -22.28 14.74 14.48
N LYS A 116 -22.46 16.01 14.05
CA LYS A 116 -23.72 16.59 13.53
C LYS A 116 -24.93 16.52 14.48
N GLU A 117 -24.78 15.90 15.65
CA GLU A 117 -25.87 15.63 16.59
C GLU A 117 -25.85 16.59 17.78
N ARG A 118 -24.68 16.80 18.39
CA ARG A 118 -24.51 17.63 19.59
C ARG A 118 -24.21 19.08 19.24
N ASN A 119 -24.63 20.00 20.10
CA ASN A 119 -24.39 21.42 19.93
C ASN A 119 -22.99 21.80 20.44
N SER A 120 -22.41 22.83 19.85
CA SER A 120 -21.15 23.44 20.29
C SER A 120 -21.34 24.14 21.65
N TYR A 121 -20.27 24.73 22.17
CA TYR A 121 -20.28 25.53 23.39
C TYR A 121 -19.55 26.87 23.16
N LYS A 122 -19.73 27.83 24.08
CA LYS A 122 -19.04 29.12 24.03
C LYS A 122 -17.84 29.16 24.97
N LYS A 123 -16.75 29.77 24.52
CA LYS A 123 -15.61 30.17 25.34
C LYS A 123 -15.31 31.63 25.04
N GLU A 124 -15.28 32.48 26.06
CA GLU A 124 -14.96 33.91 25.92
C GLU A 124 -15.82 34.61 24.83
N ASN A 125 -17.12 34.33 24.82
CA ASN A 125 -18.13 34.80 23.85
C ASN A 125 -18.09 34.22 22.43
N PHE A 126 -17.05 33.47 22.07
CA PHE A 126 -16.95 32.80 20.77
C PHE A 126 -17.43 31.36 20.84
N TYR A 127 -18.07 30.88 19.78
CA TYR A 127 -18.35 29.45 19.63
C TYR A 127 -17.04 28.69 19.46
N LYS A 128 -16.92 27.55 20.14
CA LYS A 128 -15.76 26.70 19.97
C LYS A 128 -15.75 26.10 18.56
N THR A 129 -14.61 26.22 17.89
CA THR A 129 -14.36 25.61 16.57
C THR A 129 -13.15 24.69 16.63
N PHE A 130 -13.04 23.82 15.64
CA PHE A 130 -11.82 23.07 15.36
C PHE A 130 -10.80 24.01 14.71
N ASP A 131 -9.74 24.34 15.43
CA ASP A 131 -8.74 25.34 15.04
C ASP A 131 -7.31 24.92 15.38
N ALA A 132 -6.34 25.62 14.80
CA ALA A 132 -4.92 25.40 15.07
C ALA A 132 -4.52 25.65 16.53
N ILE A 133 -5.23 26.52 17.27
CA ILE A 133 -4.91 26.82 18.67
C ILE A 133 -5.02 25.54 19.49
N ASN A 134 -6.08 24.77 19.28
CA ASN A 134 -6.33 23.58 20.10
C ASN A 134 -5.75 22.31 19.48
N PHE A 135 -5.63 22.28 18.15
CA PHE A 135 -5.37 21.05 17.41
C PHE A 135 -4.30 21.16 16.31
N THR A 136 -3.33 22.07 16.38
CA THR A 136 -2.11 21.89 15.54
C THR A 136 -1.48 20.53 15.88
N PRO A 137 -1.08 19.68 14.89
CA PRO A 137 -1.00 19.93 13.44
C PRO A 137 -2.25 19.54 12.63
N LEU A 138 -3.30 19.07 13.28
CA LEU A 138 -4.54 18.57 12.66
C LEU A 138 -5.44 19.66 12.06
N SER A 139 -5.22 20.94 12.38
CA SER A 139 -6.07 22.05 11.96
C SER A 139 -5.27 23.27 11.55
N ALA A 140 -5.89 24.13 10.73
CA ALA A 140 -5.38 25.44 10.34
C ALA A 140 -6.07 26.59 11.10
N SER A 141 -5.49 27.79 11.01
CA SER A 141 -6.07 29.03 11.52
C SER A 141 -6.67 29.84 10.38
N PRO A 142 -7.91 30.36 10.50
CA PRO A 142 -8.50 31.24 9.50
C PRO A 142 -7.69 32.51 9.23
N ASN A 143 -6.98 33.00 10.27
CA ASN A 143 -6.14 34.19 10.15
C ASN A 143 -4.87 33.92 9.32
N THR A 144 -4.42 32.67 9.26
CA THR A 144 -3.17 32.29 8.58
C THR A 144 -3.44 31.64 7.22
N PHE A 145 -4.55 30.90 7.09
CA PHE A 145 -4.96 30.19 5.88
C PHE A 145 -6.45 30.39 5.60
N PRO A 146 -6.90 31.62 5.32
CA PRO A 146 -8.32 31.93 5.13
C PRO A 146 -8.93 31.14 3.95
N ASN A 147 -8.12 30.79 2.95
CA ASN A 147 -8.51 29.99 1.79
C ASN A 147 -8.90 28.53 2.12
N LEU A 148 -8.56 28.01 3.29
CA LEU A 148 -9.03 26.70 3.77
C LEU A 148 -10.45 26.76 4.36
N PHE A 149 -11.01 27.96 4.51
CA PHE A 149 -12.31 28.19 5.11
C PHE A 149 -13.24 28.91 4.13
N TYR A 150 -14.48 28.46 4.05
CA TYR A 150 -15.46 29.10 3.18
C TYR A 150 -15.67 30.56 3.61
N ASN A 151 -15.46 31.50 2.68
CA ASN A 151 -15.44 32.95 2.92
C ASN A 151 -14.48 33.39 4.05
N GLY A 152 -13.43 32.63 4.33
CA GLY A 152 -12.48 32.92 5.42
C GLY A 152 -13.05 32.71 6.82
N VAL A 153 -14.24 32.13 6.97
CA VAL A 153 -14.90 31.92 8.27
C VAL A 153 -14.86 30.45 8.66
N ASN A 154 -14.32 30.18 9.86
CA ASN A 154 -14.32 28.82 10.41
C ASN A 154 -15.71 28.44 10.96
N THR A 155 -16.41 27.59 10.22
CA THR A 155 -17.71 27.03 10.60
C THR A 155 -17.59 25.59 11.10
N MET A 156 -16.37 25.08 11.36
CA MET A 156 -16.13 23.77 11.95
C MET A 156 -16.39 23.78 13.45
N PHE A 157 -17.64 24.05 13.85
CA PHE A 157 -18.04 24.13 15.27
C PHE A 157 -17.80 22.79 16.00
N LEU A 158 -17.42 22.85 17.27
CA LEU A 158 -17.00 21.69 18.04
C LEU A 158 -17.80 21.55 19.34
N CYS A 159 -18.33 20.34 19.61
CA CYS A 159 -18.92 20.00 20.90
C CYS A 159 -17.84 19.46 21.87
N LYS A 160 -18.11 19.55 23.17
CA LYS A 160 -17.17 19.14 24.23
C LYS A 160 -16.79 17.67 24.15
N GLU A 161 -17.69 16.79 23.73
CA GLU A 161 -17.43 15.36 23.62
C GLU A 161 -16.49 15.06 22.44
N CYS A 162 -16.74 15.67 21.27
CA CYS A 162 -15.83 15.52 20.12
C CYS A 162 -14.47 16.18 20.39
N GLU A 163 -14.43 17.30 21.12
CA GLU A 163 -13.16 17.90 21.57
C GLU A 163 -12.37 16.95 22.46
N ALA A 164 -13.02 16.35 23.45
CA ALA A 164 -12.39 15.39 24.35
C ALA A 164 -11.87 14.16 23.58
N LEU A 165 -12.64 13.63 22.64
CA LEU A 165 -12.21 12.50 21.80
C LEU A 165 -11.01 12.89 20.92
N LEU A 166 -11.00 14.09 20.34
CA LEU A 166 -9.91 14.52 19.45
C LEU A 166 -8.53 14.45 20.13
N TYR A 167 -8.43 14.72 21.43
CA TYR A 167 -7.17 14.58 22.18
C TYR A 167 -6.53 13.19 22.08
N PHE A 168 -7.31 12.13 21.81
CA PHE A 168 -6.77 10.79 21.64
C PHE A 168 -6.05 10.59 20.30
N ALA A 169 -6.24 11.48 19.30
CA ALA A 169 -5.60 11.32 17.99
C ALA A 169 -4.07 11.25 18.10
N CYS A 170 -3.47 11.96 19.05
CA CYS A 170 -2.03 11.92 19.27
C CYS A 170 -1.50 10.48 19.49
N PHE A 171 -2.31 9.58 20.07
CA PHE A 171 -2.00 8.16 20.26
C PHE A 171 -2.35 7.29 19.05
N GLY A 172 -3.29 7.74 18.21
CA GLY A 172 -3.70 7.04 17.00
C GLY A 172 -2.66 7.07 15.89
N PHE A 173 -1.93 8.19 15.75
CA PHE A 173 -0.83 8.32 14.79
C PHE A 173 0.35 7.39 15.13
N THR A 174 1.40 7.39 14.30
CA THR A 174 2.71 6.81 14.61
C THR A 174 3.78 7.84 14.23
N ASP A 175 4.72 8.12 15.14
CA ASP A 175 5.83 9.04 14.88
C ASP A 175 7.01 8.30 14.23
N ILE A 176 7.34 8.69 13.00
CA ILE A 176 8.48 8.19 12.24
C ILE A 176 9.29 9.39 11.76
N GLU A 177 10.49 9.58 12.33
CA GLU A 177 11.41 10.68 11.96
C GLU A 177 10.75 12.08 11.95
N ARG A 178 9.90 12.40 12.93
CA ARG A 178 9.14 13.67 13.03
C ARG A 178 8.02 13.84 11.98
N ARG A 179 7.58 12.74 11.37
CA ARG A 179 6.37 12.67 10.56
C ARG A 179 5.35 11.82 11.29
N TYR A 180 4.13 12.31 11.40
CA TYR A 180 3.04 11.55 12.01
C TYR A 180 2.27 10.83 10.92
N ILE A 181 2.27 9.50 10.97
CA ILE A 181 1.61 8.65 9.98
C ILE A 181 0.38 7.98 10.60
N PHE A 182 -0.73 8.00 9.89
CA PHE A 182 -1.95 7.28 10.24
C PHE A 182 -2.52 6.61 9.00
N VAL A 183 -2.96 5.35 9.14
CA VAL A 183 -3.60 4.60 8.06
C VAL A 183 -5.09 4.60 8.30
N TYR A 184 -5.84 5.23 7.42
CA TYR A 184 -7.28 5.32 7.49
C TYR A 184 -7.91 4.30 6.55
N LEU A 185 -8.77 3.44 7.10
CA LEU A 185 -9.61 2.48 6.38
C LEU A 185 -11.08 2.78 6.73
N PRO A 186 -11.88 3.39 5.83
CA PRO A 186 -13.23 3.87 6.13
C PRO A 186 -14.23 2.80 6.59
N ASP A 187 -13.98 1.53 6.26
CA ASP A 187 -14.97 0.45 6.38
C ASP A 187 -14.55 -0.71 7.29
N ASP A 188 -13.32 -0.70 7.79
CA ASP A 188 -12.81 -1.79 8.62
C ASP A 188 -12.00 -1.25 9.81
N ILE A 189 -12.71 -1.03 10.91
CA ILE A 189 -12.11 -0.57 12.17
C ILE A 189 -11.13 -1.57 12.76
N ARG A 190 -11.37 -2.89 12.61
CA ARG A 190 -10.50 -3.93 13.18
C ARG A 190 -9.15 -3.92 12.46
N SER A 191 -9.20 -3.89 11.14
CA SER A 191 -7.99 -3.75 10.31
C SER A 191 -7.32 -2.40 10.54
N MET A 192 -8.09 -1.31 10.68
CA MET A 192 -7.52 0.01 10.95
C MET A 192 -6.75 0.05 12.27
N ILE A 193 -7.30 -0.52 13.35
CA ILE A 193 -6.61 -0.65 14.64
C ILE A 193 -5.38 -1.54 14.48
N GLY A 194 -5.53 -2.70 13.84
CA GLY A 194 -4.46 -3.68 13.64
C GLY A 194 -3.25 -3.12 12.88
N ILE A 195 -3.49 -2.41 11.77
CA ILE A 195 -2.45 -1.82 10.93
C ILE A 195 -1.73 -0.68 11.64
N ASN A 196 -2.47 0.25 12.28
CA ASN A 196 -1.83 1.35 13.00
C ASN A 196 -1.04 0.87 14.23
N ASN A 197 -1.45 -0.24 14.86
CA ASN A 197 -0.64 -0.88 15.90
C ASN A 197 0.62 -1.54 15.30
N ALA A 198 0.51 -2.18 14.13
CA ALA A 198 1.65 -2.80 13.47
C ALA A 198 2.71 -1.78 13.05
N LEU A 199 2.29 -0.60 12.55
CA LEU A 199 3.20 0.51 12.21
C LEU A 199 4.06 0.95 13.40
N GLU A 200 3.48 1.02 14.60
CA GLU A 200 4.20 1.43 15.81
C GLU A 200 5.31 0.45 16.21
N THR A 201 5.17 -0.83 15.85
CA THR A 201 6.17 -1.88 16.16
C THR A 201 7.33 -1.94 15.16
N ARG A 202 7.15 -1.44 13.92
CA ARG A 202 8.13 -1.53 12.84
C ARG A 202 8.90 -0.21 12.70
N LYS A 203 9.72 0.14 13.70
CA LYS A 203 10.57 1.33 13.66
C LYS A 203 11.84 1.12 12.84
N TRP A 204 11.81 1.12 11.50
CA TRP A 204 13.01 1.42 10.68
C TRP A 204 12.66 1.83 9.23
N ILE A 205 13.47 2.78 8.72
CA ILE A 205 13.84 3.12 7.32
C ILE A 205 13.37 4.51 6.81
N SER A 206 14.37 5.19 6.25
CA SER A 206 14.59 6.58 5.84
C SER A 206 13.67 7.16 4.75
N ALA A 207 13.67 8.50 4.63
CA ALA A 207 13.41 9.42 3.49
C ALA A 207 12.28 9.12 2.46
N ASP A 208 12.09 7.87 2.01
CA ASP A 208 10.98 7.39 1.18
C ASP A 208 9.85 6.75 2.03
N ILE A 209 9.73 7.20 3.29
CA ILE A 209 8.85 6.70 4.36
C ILE A 209 7.40 6.50 3.91
N ILE A 210 6.87 7.38 3.06
CA ILE A 210 5.51 7.28 2.50
C ILE A 210 5.31 5.98 1.71
N LYS A 211 6.28 5.69 0.86
CA LYS A 211 6.27 4.61 -0.12
C LYS A 211 6.42 3.28 0.59
N GLU A 212 7.34 3.24 1.55
CA GLU A 212 7.57 2.09 2.40
C GLU A 212 6.41 1.88 3.38
N SER A 213 5.79 2.94 3.89
CA SER A 213 4.61 2.82 4.76
C SER A 213 3.45 2.15 4.04
N LEU A 214 3.14 2.52 2.79
CA LEU A 214 2.10 1.84 2.01
C LEU A 214 2.45 0.38 1.71
N ILE A 215 3.71 0.09 1.38
CA ILE A 215 4.18 -1.29 1.13
C ILE A 215 4.07 -2.13 2.42
N GLU A 216 4.46 -1.56 3.56
CA GLU A 216 4.33 -2.21 4.87
C GLU A 216 2.87 -2.36 5.28
N VAL A 217 2.00 -1.39 4.95
CA VAL A 217 0.55 -1.49 5.10
C VAL A 217 0.00 -2.63 4.24
N VAL A 218 0.34 -2.70 2.95
CA VAL A 218 -0.08 -3.78 2.04
C VAL A 218 0.43 -5.14 2.54
N LYS A 219 1.70 -5.26 2.95
CA LYS A 219 2.25 -6.48 3.59
C LYS A 219 1.52 -6.85 4.88
N SER A 220 1.12 -5.86 5.67
CA SER A 220 0.38 -6.12 6.91
C SER A 220 -1.04 -6.59 6.63
N ILE A 221 -1.69 -6.04 5.59
CA ILE A 221 -3.00 -6.48 5.10
C ILE A 221 -2.91 -7.89 4.52
N GLU A 222 -1.82 -8.25 3.84
CA GLU A 222 -1.58 -9.64 3.40
C GLU A 222 -1.54 -10.61 4.60
N LYS A 223 -0.95 -10.19 5.72
CA LYS A 223 -0.89 -10.98 6.96
C LYS A 223 -2.24 -11.05 7.70
N TYR A 224 -3.01 -9.97 7.66
CA TYR A 224 -4.35 -9.88 8.22
C TYR A 224 -5.34 -9.99 7.06
N LYS A 225 -5.65 -11.23 6.62
CA LYS A 225 -6.56 -11.64 5.53
C LYS A 225 -7.97 -10.99 5.55
N ALA A 226 -8.03 -9.67 5.62
CA ALA A 226 -9.22 -8.85 5.65
C ALA A 226 -9.54 -8.54 4.20
N GLY A 227 -10.49 -9.30 3.67
CA GLY A 227 -11.06 -9.02 2.37
C GLY A 227 -11.60 -7.59 2.33
N TRP A 228 -11.59 -7.04 1.11
CA TRP A 228 -12.47 -5.97 0.65
C TRP A 228 -12.08 -4.48 0.87
N SER A 229 -10.96 -4.11 1.51
CA SER A 229 -10.71 -2.68 1.83
C SER A 229 -9.52 -1.98 1.13
N LEU A 230 -8.81 -2.63 0.20
CA LEU A 230 -7.70 -1.98 -0.53
C LEU A 230 -8.14 -0.74 -1.33
N GLU A 231 -9.42 -0.64 -1.71
CA GLU A 231 -9.95 0.45 -2.55
C GLU A 231 -9.96 1.83 -1.86
N ASN A 232 -9.79 1.90 -0.53
CA ASN A 232 -9.91 3.15 0.21
C ASN A 232 -8.89 3.29 1.35
N ILE A 233 -7.67 2.78 1.16
CA ILE A 233 -6.60 3.05 2.11
C ILE A 233 -6.14 4.49 1.93
N TYR A 234 -6.25 5.30 2.98
CA TYR A 234 -5.62 6.62 3.00
C TYR A 234 -4.49 6.62 4.01
N VAL A 235 -3.25 6.73 3.55
CA VAL A 235 -2.14 7.05 4.44
C VAL A 235 -2.11 8.55 4.62
N VAL A 236 -2.39 8.99 5.84
CA VAL A 236 -2.31 10.38 6.27
C VAL A 236 -0.95 10.61 6.88
N GLU A 237 -0.09 11.35 6.20
CA GLU A 237 1.17 11.83 6.74
C GLU A 237 1.03 13.30 7.12
N ILE A 238 1.45 13.64 8.33
CA ILE A 238 1.50 15.01 8.82
C ILE A 238 2.95 15.37 9.13
N GLN A 239 3.49 16.30 8.35
CA GLN A 239 4.82 16.86 8.59
C GLN A 239 4.70 18.23 9.25
N THR A 240 5.23 18.37 10.47
CA THR A 240 5.29 19.67 11.14
C THR A 240 6.41 20.52 10.53
N VAL A 241 6.04 21.55 9.75
CA VAL A 241 7.00 22.48 9.12
C VAL A 241 7.39 23.59 10.10
N SER A 242 6.41 24.06 10.89
CA SER A 242 6.59 25.02 11.97
C SER A 242 5.58 24.77 13.08
N LYS A 243 5.61 25.57 14.17
CA LYS A 243 4.68 25.41 15.30
C LYS A 243 3.20 25.56 14.93
N ALA A 244 2.84 26.09 13.76
CA ALA A 244 1.45 26.35 13.36
C ALA A 244 1.13 25.86 11.93
N GLN A 245 2.03 25.12 11.28
CA GLN A 245 1.87 24.68 9.90
C GLN A 245 2.20 23.20 9.77
N SER A 246 1.41 22.49 8.98
CA SER A 246 1.68 21.10 8.65
C SER A 246 1.21 20.75 7.26
N ASN A 247 1.99 19.90 6.59
CA ASN A 247 1.61 19.34 5.30
C ASN A 247 0.88 18.03 5.56
N ILE A 248 -0.30 17.87 4.96
CA ILE A 248 -1.07 16.63 5.00
C ILE A 248 -0.94 15.97 3.64
N TYR A 249 -0.36 14.78 3.60
CA TYR A 249 -0.29 13.96 2.40
C TYR A 249 -1.26 12.79 2.53
N THR A 250 -2.06 12.55 1.49
CA THR A 250 -2.98 11.42 1.41
C THR A 250 -2.60 10.53 0.23
N PHE A 251 -2.42 9.24 0.49
CA PHE A 251 -2.08 8.26 -0.53
C PHE A 251 -3.17 7.20 -0.62
N SER A 252 -3.64 6.92 -1.84
CA SER A 252 -4.69 5.94 -2.12
C SER A 252 -4.32 5.04 -3.30
N LEU A 253 -4.74 3.78 -3.24
CA LEU A 253 -4.69 2.86 -4.38
C LEU A 253 -5.85 3.17 -5.33
N SER A 254 -5.61 3.11 -6.64
CA SER A 254 -6.70 3.13 -7.61
C SER A 254 -7.55 1.85 -7.50
N GLN A 255 -8.81 1.90 -7.93
CA GLN A 255 -9.69 0.72 -7.94
C GLN A 255 -9.06 -0.47 -8.67
N ILE A 256 -8.37 -0.21 -9.79
CA ILE A 256 -7.68 -1.24 -10.57
C ILE A 256 -6.52 -1.85 -9.78
N GLN A 257 -5.69 -1.02 -9.14
CA GLN A 257 -4.57 -1.49 -8.32
C GLN A 257 -5.08 -2.33 -7.13
N ALA A 258 -6.12 -1.85 -6.46
CA ALA A 258 -6.75 -2.54 -5.34
C ALA A 258 -7.39 -3.87 -5.77
N HIS A 259 -8.07 -3.91 -6.90
CA HIS A 259 -8.60 -5.14 -7.50
C HIS A 259 -7.49 -6.12 -7.85
N ALA A 260 -6.48 -5.70 -8.62
CA ALA A 260 -5.37 -6.55 -9.03
C ALA A 260 -4.61 -7.13 -7.84
N LEU A 261 -4.36 -6.32 -6.80
CA LEU A 261 -3.75 -6.78 -5.56
C LEU A 261 -4.66 -7.79 -4.85
N ARG A 262 -5.96 -7.54 -4.68
CA ARG A 262 -6.85 -8.51 -4.01
C ARG A 262 -6.88 -9.86 -4.70
N GLU A 263 -7.03 -9.87 -6.02
CA GLU A 263 -7.25 -11.10 -6.78
C GLU A 263 -5.96 -11.91 -6.95
N TYR A 264 -4.81 -11.26 -7.15
CA TYR A 264 -3.60 -11.95 -7.58
C TYR A 264 -2.48 -11.98 -6.54
N ILE A 265 -2.51 -11.14 -5.49
CA ILE A 265 -1.39 -11.08 -4.53
C ILE A 265 -1.17 -12.41 -3.79
N GLU A 266 -2.24 -13.18 -3.54
CA GLU A 266 -2.14 -14.48 -2.86
C GLU A 266 -1.36 -15.51 -3.69
N GLU A 267 -1.39 -15.36 -5.02
CA GLU A 267 -0.65 -16.19 -5.96
C GLU A 267 0.79 -15.68 -6.20
N TYR A 268 1.22 -14.64 -5.47
CA TYR A 268 2.55 -14.07 -5.66
C TYR A 268 3.65 -15.14 -5.51
N PRO A 269 4.50 -15.34 -6.54
CA PRO A 269 5.45 -16.45 -6.54
C PRO A 269 6.50 -16.33 -5.43
N LYS A 270 6.64 -17.37 -4.61
CA LYS A 270 7.65 -17.44 -3.52
C LYS A 270 9.08 -17.19 -3.99
N SER A 271 9.40 -17.59 -5.21
CA SER A 271 10.68 -17.33 -5.88
C SER A 271 10.98 -15.82 -5.95
N LEU A 272 9.97 -14.99 -6.20
CA LEU A 272 10.08 -13.54 -6.34
C LEU A 272 9.99 -12.79 -5.01
N ASN A 273 9.78 -13.46 -3.88
CA ASN A 273 9.74 -12.82 -2.55
C ASN A 273 10.87 -11.81 -2.27
N PRO A 274 12.14 -12.05 -2.68
CA PRO A 274 13.21 -11.05 -2.52
C PRO A 274 13.00 -9.72 -3.26
N LEU A 275 12.06 -9.69 -4.21
CA LEU A 275 11.68 -8.55 -5.03
C LEU A 275 10.27 -8.02 -4.72
N PHE A 276 9.60 -8.53 -3.69
CA PHE A 276 8.22 -8.17 -3.38
C PHE A 276 8.04 -6.67 -3.10
N ASP A 277 9.02 -6.06 -2.43
CA ASP A 277 9.04 -4.61 -2.19
C ASP A 277 9.09 -3.81 -3.50
N ILE A 278 9.93 -4.23 -4.44
CA ILE A 278 10.05 -3.60 -5.76
C ILE A 278 8.77 -3.81 -6.56
N PHE A 279 8.21 -5.02 -6.55
CA PHE A 279 6.93 -5.33 -7.20
C PHE A 279 5.82 -4.39 -6.72
N LEU A 280 5.64 -4.25 -5.40
CA LEU A 280 4.62 -3.36 -4.84
C LEU A 280 4.86 -1.90 -5.21
N LYS A 281 6.13 -1.43 -5.26
CA LYS A 281 6.44 -0.09 -5.79
C LYS A 281 5.96 0.06 -7.23
N TYR A 282 6.20 -0.93 -8.10
CA TYR A 282 5.79 -0.84 -9.49
C TYR A 282 4.27 -0.73 -9.63
N VAL A 283 3.53 -1.62 -8.96
CA VAL A 283 2.06 -1.61 -8.97
C VAL A 283 1.54 -0.27 -8.47
N TYR A 284 2.06 0.21 -7.34
CA TYR A 284 1.62 1.46 -6.71
C TYR A 284 1.88 2.70 -7.58
N TYR A 285 3.09 2.83 -8.14
CA TYR A 285 3.45 3.97 -8.98
C TYR A 285 2.87 3.90 -10.40
N GLY A 286 2.13 2.85 -10.73
CA GLY A 286 1.70 2.60 -12.11
C GLY A 286 2.88 2.41 -13.05
N LYS A 287 4.04 1.95 -12.55
CA LYS A 287 5.16 1.58 -13.41
C LYS A 287 4.85 0.24 -14.06
N SER A 288 5.19 0.12 -15.34
CA SER A 288 4.97 -1.11 -16.09
C SER A 288 5.78 -2.27 -15.50
N LEU A 289 5.11 -3.36 -15.12
CA LEU A 289 5.75 -4.62 -14.75
C LEU A 289 6.50 -5.25 -15.92
N TYR A 290 6.22 -4.86 -17.18
CA TYR A 290 7.05 -5.22 -18.32
C TYR A 290 8.47 -4.64 -18.21
N HIS A 291 8.63 -3.45 -17.62
CA HIS A 291 9.96 -2.91 -17.34
C HIS A 291 10.67 -3.71 -16.22
N MET A 292 9.94 -4.13 -15.18
CA MET A 292 10.50 -5.02 -14.15
C MET A 292 10.96 -6.35 -14.77
N LEU A 293 10.11 -6.93 -15.62
CA LEU A 293 10.38 -8.17 -16.34
C LEU A 293 11.59 -8.05 -17.25
N TYR A 294 11.68 -6.97 -18.04
CA TYR A 294 12.84 -6.66 -18.87
C TYR A 294 14.15 -6.70 -18.07
N LYS A 295 14.20 -6.05 -16.90
CA LYS A 295 15.41 -5.99 -16.06
C LYS A 295 15.79 -7.36 -15.52
N ILE A 296 14.82 -8.15 -15.07
CA ILE A 296 15.08 -9.52 -14.60
C ILE A 296 15.58 -10.40 -15.75
N MET A 297 14.93 -10.33 -16.92
CA MET A 297 15.31 -11.11 -18.09
C MET A 297 16.68 -10.71 -18.64
N LEU A 298 17.03 -9.43 -18.61
CA LEU A 298 18.35 -8.96 -18.98
C LEU A 298 19.44 -9.64 -18.11
N GLY A 299 19.22 -9.72 -16.79
CA GLY A 299 20.13 -10.41 -15.89
C GLY A 299 20.14 -11.92 -16.07
N TYR A 300 18.98 -12.53 -16.34
CA TYR A 300 18.80 -13.97 -16.49
C TYR A 300 19.41 -14.52 -17.78
N ILE A 301 19.21 -13.82 -18.91
CA ILE A 301 19.69 -14.27 -20.22
C ILE A 301 21.18 -13.94 -20.41
N PHE A 302 21.66 -12.81 -19.86
CA PHE A 302 23.01 -12.30 -20.13
C PHE A 302 23.89 -12.26 -18.86
N ALA A 303 23.83 -13.33 -18.07
CA ALA A 303 24.56 -13.51 -16.80
C ALA A 303 26.09 -13.54 -17.02
N GLY A 304 26.71 -12.37 -17.18
CA GLY A 304 28.16 -12.24 -17.40
C GLY A 304 28.66 -10.82 -17.69
N ASN A 305 27.78 -9.91 -18.15
CA ASN A 305 28.18 -8.59 -18.64
C ASN A 305 27.84 -7.42 -17.70
N TYR A 306 27.34 -7.68 -16.49
CA TYR A 306 26.90 -6.61 -15.58
C TYR A 306 27.92 -6.32 -14.48
N GLU A 307 28.99 -5.59 -14.82
CA GLU A 307 29.95 -5.03 -13.86
C GLU A 307 29.42 -3.72 -13.23
N GLY A 308 28.25 -3.78 -12.61
CA GLY A 308 27.66 -2.60 -11.98
C GLY A 308 28.38 -2.22 -10.68
N LYS A 309 29.43 -1.38 -10.76
CA LYS A 309 30.02 -0.63 -9.63
C LYS A 309 29.15 0.55 -9.17
N GLU A 310 27.90 0.63 -9.62
CA GLU A 310 26.98 1.73 -9.31
C GLU A 310 26.23 1.54 -7.99
N LYS A 311 25.73 2.66 -7.44
CA LYS A 311 24.85 2.68 -6.26
C LYS A 311 23.70 1.68 -6.44
N ILE A 312 23.47 0.86 -5.41
CA ILE A 312 22.34 -0.08 -5.37
C ILE A 312 21.04 0.71 -5.57
N ASN A 313 20.39 0.51 -6.71
CA ASN A 313 19.03 0.97 -6.99
C ASN A 313 18.15 -0.24 -7.36
N ASP A 314 16.83 -0.03 -7.47
CA ASP A 314 15.87 -1.10 -7.74
C ASP A 314 16.20 -1.86 -9.04
N ASP A 315 16.64 -1.18 -10.10
CA ASP A 315 17.01 -1.79 -11.38
C ASP A 315 18.22 -2.73 -11.25
N VAL A 316 19.26 -2.32 -10.53
CA VAL A 316 20.44 -3.15 -10.26
C VAL A 316 20.05 -4.40 -9.46
N ARG A 317 19.12 -4.28 -8.50
CA ARG A 317 18.60 -5.44 -7.75
C ARG A 317 17.86 -6.42 -8.65
N LEU A 318 17.02 -5.92 -9.57
CA LEU A 318 16.27 -6.76 -10.52
C LEU A 318 17.22 -7.55 -11.44
N ILE A 319 18.24 -6.88 -11.99
CA ILE A 319 19.23 -7.51 -12.87
C ILE A 319 20.05 -8.56 -12.09
N LYS A 320 20.57 -8.20 -10.90
CA LYS A 320 21.32 -9.14 -10.05
C LYS A 320 20.50 -10.38 -9.70
N TYR A 321 19.23 -10.21 -9.35
CA TYR A 321 18.33 -11.33 -9.08
C TYR A 321 18.21 -12.27 -10.29
N GLY A 322 18.02 -11.71 -11.50
CA GLY A 322 17.99 -12.49 -12.74
C GLY A 322 19.28 -13.29 -12.96
N THR A 323 20.43 -12.63 -12.79
CA THR A 323 21.76 -13.25 -12.92
C THR A 323 21.98 -14.38 -11.92
N GLU A 324 21.62 -14.18 -10.65
CA GLU A 324 21.70 -15.22 -9.63
C GLU A 324 20.80 -16.42 -9.95
N ALA A 325 19.60 -16.16 -10.48
CA ALA A 325 18.68 -17.22 -10.88
C ALA A 325 19.23 -18.03 -12.06
N ALA A 326 19.89 -17.38 -13.02
CA ALA A 326 20.58 -18.06 -14.13
C ALA A 326 21.69 -18.99 -13.62
N PHE A 327 22.59 -18.50 -12.75
CA PHE A 327 23.67 -19.30 -12.17
C PHE A 327 23.16 -20.49 -11.34
N LYS A 328 22.09 -20.31 -10.56
CA LYS A 328 21.44 -21.41 -9.82
C LYS A 328 20.89 -22.48 -10.77
N SER A 329 20.32 -22.05 -11.90
CA SER A 329 19.79 -22.97 -12.91
C SER A 329 20.89 -23.81 -13.56
N GLU A 330 22.10 -23.27 -13.78
CA GLU A 330 23.21 -24.00 -14.42
C GLU A 330 23.84 -25.04 -13.50
N ARG A 331 23.86 -24.80 -12.18
CA ARG A 331 24.49 -25.71 -11.20
C ARG A 331 23.61 -26.88 -10.74
N SER A 332 22.30 -26.82 -10.94
CA SER A 332 21.37 -27.86 -10.48
C SER A 332 20.61 -28.49 -11.65
N SER A 333 21.09 -29.66 -12.11
CA SER A 333 20.37 -30.53 -13.06
C SER A 333 19.04 -31.11 -12.52
N LYS A 334 18.75 -30.93 -11.22
CA LYS A 334 17.53 -31.43 -10.56
C LYS A 334 16.59 -30.35 -10.01
N GLN A 335 16.96 -29.06 -10.06
CA GLN A 335 16.15 -28.01 -9.45
C GLN A 335 15.35 -27.27 -10.53
N LYS A 336 14.05 -27.60 -10.63
CA LYS A 336 13.05 -26.90 -11.44
C LYS A 336 13.19 -25.40 -11.24
N SER A 337 13.58 -24.66 -12.28
CA SER A 337 13.53 -23.20 -12.25
C SER A 337 12.06 -22.77 -12.28
N GLY A 338 11.44 -22.65 -11.11
CA GLY A 338 10.10 -22.07 -10.96
C GLY A 338 10.03 -20.60 -11.41
N LEU A 339 11.16 -20.01 -11.83
CA LEU A 339 11.26 -18.66 -12.36
C LEU A 339 10.34 -18.45 -13.55
N ASP A 340 10.25 -19.38 -14.50
CA ASP A 340 9.43 -19.21 -15.71
C ASP A 340 7.96 -18.94 -15.36
N LYS A 341 7.37 -19.79 -14.49
CA LYS A 341 6.01 -19.59 -13.97
C LYS A 341 5.86 -18.27 -13.22
N SER A 342 6.93 -17.85 -12.55
CA SER A 342 6.95 -16.61 -11.77
C SER A 342 7.00 -15.35 -12.65
N LEU A 343 7.73 -15.41 -13.76
CA LEU A 343 7.78 -14.34 -14.75
C LEU A 343 6.47 -14.25 -15.54
N ILE A 344 5.84 -15.39 -15.85
CA ILE A 344 4.50 -15.43 -16.45
C ILE A 344 3.46 -14.78 -15.52
N TYR A 345 3.56 -14.99 -14.20
CA TYR A 345 2.72 -14.30 -13.23
C TYR A 345 2.81 -12.77 -13.36
N LEU A 346 4.01 -12.20 -13.56
CA LEU A 346 4.15 -10.74 -13.73
C LEU A 346 3.45 -10.22 -14.99
N ILE A 347 3.45 -11.00 -16.08
CA ILE A 347 2.71 -10.65 -17.30
C ILE A 347 1.21 -10.67 -17.01
N LYS A 348 0.69 -11.75 -16.41
CA LYS A 348 -0.73 -11.86 -16.06
C LYS A 348 -1.19 -10.71 -15.16
N PHE A 349 -0.41 -10.37 -14.15
CA PHE A 349 -0.70 -9.24 -13.25
C PHE A 349 -0.75 -7.91 -14.00
N GLN A 350 0.19 -7.67 -14.93
CA GLN A 350 0.20 -6.46 -15.76
C GLN A 350 -1.05 -6.35 -16.62
N GLU A 351 -1.54 -7.46 -17.17
CA GLU A 351 -2.74 -7.44 -18.02
C GLU A 351 -4.00 -7.16 -17.22
N VAL A 352 -4.07 -7.61 -15.97
CA VAL A 352 -5.14 -7.22 -15.04
C VAL A 352 -5.08 -5.72 -14.75
N LEU A 353 -3.89 -5.16 -14.54
CA LEU A 353 -3.69 -3.71 -14.38
C LEU A 353 -4.10 -2.93 -15.65
N ASN A 354 -3.96 -3.52 -16.83
CA ASN A 354 -4.37 -2.95 -18.10
C ASN A 354 -5.88 -3.13 -18.39
N MET A 355 -6.65 -3.73 -17.46
CA MET A 355 -8.04 -4.13 -17.66
C MET A 355 -8.25 -5.13 -18.82
N GLN A 356 -7.19 -5.83 -19.25
CA GLN A 356 -7.24 -6.85 -20.30
C GLN A 356 -7.30 -8.26 -19.68
N ALA A 357 -8.30 -8.48 -18.82
CA ALA A 357 -8.57 -9.82 -18.27
C ALA A 357 -8.85 -10.82 -19.41
N ASN A 358 -8.55 -12.11 -19.18
CA ASN A 358 -8.73 -13.24 -20.13
C ASN A 358 -7.70 -13.40 -21.26
N LYS A 359 -6.52 -12.77 -21.18
CA LYS A 359 -5.41 -13.00 -22.12
C LYS A 359 -4.54 -14.22 -21.81
N GLU A 360 -4.93 -15.02 -20.81
CA GLU A 360 -4.16 -16.17 -20.36
C GLU A 360 -3.89 -17.21 -21.45
N LYS A 361 -4.87 -17.51 -22.30
CA LYS A 361 -4.69 -18.44 -23.43
C LYS A 361 -3.62 -17.96 -24.39
N GLU A 362 -3.60 -16.66 -24.71
CA GLU A 362 -2.58 -16.06 -25.57
C GLU A 362 -1.19 -16.10 -24.93
N ILE A 363 -1.09 -15.75 -23.64
CA ILE A 363 0.17 -15.77 -22.87
C ILE A 363 0.74 -17.19 -22.84
N ASN A 364 -0.07 -18.18 -22.46
CA ASN A 364 0.35 -19.58 -22.37
C ASN A 364 0.72 -20.13 -23.75
N SER A 365 -0.03 -19.78 -24.80
CA SER A 365 0.30 -20.17 -26.18
C SER A 365 1.65 -19.63 -26.62
N ALA A 366 1.92 -18.33 -26.40
CA ALA A 366 3.20 -17.72 -26.75
C ALA A 366 4.37 -18.36 -26.00
N PHE A 367 4.20 -18.65 -24.72
CA PHE A 367 5.18 -19.38 -23.91
C PHE A 367 5.50 -20.77 -24.46
N VAL A 368 4.47 -21.54 -24.83
CA VAL A 368 4.66 -22.88 -25.43
C VAL A 368 5.37 -22.79 -26.78
N GLU A 369 5.04 -21.82 -27.63
CA GLU A 369 5.74 -21.62 -28.90
C GLU A 369 7.22 -21.27 -28.71
N GLY A 370 7.56 -20.54 -27.65
CA GLY A 370 8.95 -20.30 -27.23
C GLY A 370 9.70 -21.61 -26.94
N LYS A 371 9.10 -22.48 -26.13
CA LYS A 371 9.66 -23.81 -25.81
C LYS A 371 9.84 -24.67 -27.07
N LYS A 372 8.84 -24.70 -27.96
CA LYS A 372 8.91 -25.47 -29.22
C LYS A 372 10.05 -25.00 -30.11
N LEU A 373 10.25 -23.69 -30.24
CA LEU A 373 11.34 -23.16 -31.05
C LEU A 373 12.70 -23.51 -30.43
N ALA A 374 12.85 -23.36 -29.11
CA ALA A 374 14.08 -23.76 -28.40
C ALA A 374 14.42 -25.23 -28.66
N GLN A 375 13.42 -26.11 -28.59
CA GLN A 375 13.58 -27.53 -28.85
C GLN A 375 13.99 -27.82 -30.30
N SER A 376 13.39 -27.10 -31.26
CA SER A 376 13.75 -27.22 -32.68
C SER A 376 15.20 -26.84 -32.94
N TYR A 377 15.73 -25.83 -32.25
CA TYR A 377 17.14 -25.47 -32.34
C TYR A 377 18.06 -26.53 -31.72
N LYS A 378 17.67 -27.12 -30.58
CA LYS A 378 18.44 -28.22 -29.98
C LYS A 378 18.53 -29.44 -30.90
N GLU A 379 17.40 -29.81 -31.50
CA GLU A 379 17.31 -30.94 -32.44
C GLU A 379 18.14 -30.72 -33.70
N SER A 380 18.17 -29.50 -34.23
CA SER A 380 18.86 -29.18 -35.49
C SER A 380 20.36 -28.84 -35.32
N LEU A 381 20.76 -28.22 -34.20
CA LEU A 381 22.11 -27.67 -34.02
C LEU A 381 22.93 -28.34 -32.91
N GLY A 382 22.29 -29.17 -32.05
CA GLY A 382 22.88 -29.67 -30.81
C GLY A 382 22.84 -28.64 -29.66
N GLU A 383 22.98 -29.09 -28.42
CA GLU A 383 22.73 -28.28 -27.21
C GLU A 383 23.56 -26.99 -27.15
N ASP A 384 24.87 -27.04 -27.33
CA ASP A 384 25.76 -25.87 -27.17
C ASP A 384 25.51 -24.79 -28.23
N ARG A 385 25.34 -25.20 -29.50
CA ARG A 385 25.07 -24.25 -30.59
C ARG A 385 23.65 -23.68 -30.48
N ALA A 386 22.68 -24.49 -30.06
CA ALA A 386 21.33 -24.03 -29.78
C ALA A 386 21.31 -22.99 -28.65
N LYS A 387 22.07 -23.22 -27.56
CA LYS A 387 22.18 -22.25 -26.45
C LYS A 387 22.66 -20.88 -26.94
N ASN A 388 23.78 -20.83 -27.66
CA ASN A 388 24.33 -19.58 -28.19
C ASN A 388 23.37 -18.89 -29.17
N LYS A 389 22.67 -19.68 -30.00
CA LYS A 389 21.69 -19.16 -30.96
C LYS A 389 20.47 -18.56 -30.26
N ILE A 390 19.94 -19.25 -29.26
CA ILE A 390 18.82 -18.80 -28.44
C ILE A 390 19.18 -17.52 -27.69
N GLU A 391 20.38 -17.42 -27.10
CA GLU A 391 20.84 -16.22 -26.42
C GLU A 391 20.91 -15.01 -27.37
N SER A 392 21.53 -15.19 -28.54
CA SER A 392 21.62 -14.14 -29.57
C SER A 392 20.26 -13.70 -30.13
N LEU A 393 19.34 -14.64 -30.36
CA LEU A 393 17.97 -14.34 -30.77
C LEU A 393 17.22 -13.58 -29.66
N SER A 394 17.34 -14.05 -28.42
CA SER A 394 16.69 -13.45 -27.27
C SER A 394 17.13 -12.01 -27.04
N TYR A 395 18.41 -11.70 -27.26
CA TYR A 395 18.92 -10.33 -27.20
C TYR A 395 18.22 -9.40 -28.20
N ARG A 396 18.19 -9.81 -29.48
CA ARG A 396 17.59 -9.01 -30.55
C ARG A 396 16.10 -8.78 -30.32
N LEU A 397 15.38 -9.81 -29.90
CA LEU A 397 13.96 -9.73 -29.59
C LEU A 397 13.68 -8.88 -28.34
N LEU A 398 14.46 -9.05 -27.26
CA LEU A 398 14.30 -8.26 -26.04
C LEU A 398 14.55 -6.77 -26.29
N GLU A 399 15.54 -6.44 -27.14
CA GLU A 399 15.81 -5.06 -27.54
C GLU A 399 14.73 -4.48 -28.46
N ALA A 400 14.17 -5.30 -29.37
CA ALA A 400 13.03 -4.91 -30.19
C ALA A 400 11.82 -4.54 -29.32
N VAL A 401 11.50 -5.37 -28.33
CA VAL A 401 10.39 -5.13 -27.39
C VAL A 401 10.64 -3.85 -26.57
N ARG A 402 11.87 -3.65 -26.06
CA ARG A 402 12.24 -2.45 -25.31
C ARG A 402 12.05 -1.17 -26.13
N ARG A 403 12.37 -1.20 -27.42
CA ARG A 403 12.21 -0.07 -28.35
C ARG A 403 10.79 0.04 -28.93
N ARG A 404 9.92 -0.94 -28.64
CA ARG A 404 8.59 -1.09 -29.26
C ARG A 404 8.67 -1.14 -30.79
N ASP A 405 9.71 -1.79 -31.29
CA ASP A 405 9.99 -1.91 -32.73
C ASP A 405 9.37 -3.22 -33.26
N ILE A 406 8.11 -3.13 -33.71
CA ILE A 406 7.34 -4.26 -34.23
C ILE A 406 8.00 -4.85 -35.48
N ASP A 407 8.56 -4.00 -36.35
CA ASP A 407 9.22 -4.44 -37.57
C ASP A 407 10.48 -5.23 -37.24
N HIS A 408 11.32 -4.72 -36.34
CA HIS A 408 12.51 -5.44 -35.92
C HIS A 408 12.17 -6.74 -35.21
N PHE A 409 11.15 -6.76 -34.35
CA PHE A 409 10.64 -7.98 -33.72
C PHE A 409 10.20 -9.01 -34.77
N SER A 410 9.36 -8.59 -35.72
CA SER A 410 8.79 -9.45 -36.76
C SER A 410 9.86 -10.02 -37.68
N GLN A 411 10.85 -9.22 -38.11
CA GLN A 411 11.94 -9.69 -38.96
C GLN A 411 12.80 -10.75 -38.26
N ASN A 412 13.12 -10.55 -36.97
CA ASN A 412 13.88 -11.53 -36.21
C ASN A 412 13.08 -12.82 -35.98
N LEU A 413 11.77 -12.71 -35.75
CA LEU A 413 10.87 -13.85 -35.59
C LEU A 413 10.74 -14.66 -36.88
N ILE A 414 10.50 -14.01 -38.02
CA ILE A 414 10.41 -14.66 -39.35
C ILE A 414 11.70 -15.44 -39.63
N ARG A 415 12.86 -14.80 -39.44
CA ARG A 415 14.16 -15.46 -39.64
C ARG A 415 14.33 -16.68 -38.73
N ALA A 416 13.95 -16.57 -37.47
CA ALA A 416 14.10 -17.67 -36.52
C ALA A 416 13.27 -18.91 -36.90
N TYR A 417 12.03 -18.72 -37.36
CA TYR A 417 11.17 -19.82 -37.79
C TYR A 417 11.57 -20.39 -39.17
N LEU A 418 12.05 -19.56 -40.09
CA LEU A 418 12.58 -20.02 -41.37
C LEU A 418 13.83 -20.90 -41.21
N GLU A 419 14.73 -20.56 -40.28
CA GLU A 419 15.96 -21.33 -40.03
C GLU A 419 15.70 -22.77 -39.58
N VAL A 420 14.57 -23.02 -38.92
CA VAL A 420 14.15 -24.37 -38.50
C VAL A 420 13.04 -24.94 -39.38
N GLU A 421 12.75 -24.29 -40.51
CA GLU A 421 11.73 -24.68 -41.50
C GLU A 421 10.32 -24.90 -40.91
N LYS A 422 9.94 -24.09 -39.90
CA LYS A 422 8.62 -24.15 -39.25
C LYS A 422 7.73 -22.98 -39.63
N PRO A 423 6.41 -23.18 -39.74
CA PRO A 423 5.47 -22.10 -39.97
C PRO A 423 5.41 -21.16 -38.76
N ILE A 424 5.21 -19.87 -39.00
CA ILE A 424 5.07 -18.88 -37.92
C ILE A 424 3.72 -19.07 -37.21
N PRO A 425 3.71 -19.26 -35.88
CA PRO A 425 2.48 -19.47 -35.13
C PRO A 425 1.53 -18.27 -35.17
N ARG A 426 0.22 -18.56 -35.22
CA ARG A 426 -0.84 -17.52 -35.28
C ARG A 426 -0.88 -16.62 -34.05
N VAL A 427 -0.37 -17.06 -32.89
CA VAL A 427 -0.34 -16.27 -31.65
C VAL A 427 0.36 -14.91 -31.84
N PHE A 428 1.34 -14.83 -32.75
CA PHE A 428 2.07 -13.60 -33.04
C PHE A 428 1.27 -12.56 -33.85
N LEU A 429 0.14 -12.92 -34.47
CA LEU A 429 -0.72 -11.96 -35.17
C LEU A 429 -1.25 -10.88 -34.21
N SER A 430 -1.46 -11.23 -32.93
CA SER A 430 -1.88 -10.29 -31.88
C SER A 430 -0.76 -9.33 -31.49
N ALA A 431 0.51 -9.75 -31.56
CA ALA A 431 1.66 -8.92 -31.25
C ALA A 431 1.91 -7.84 -32.32
N ILE A 432 1.58 -8.13 -33.57
CA ILE A 432 1.82 -7.26 -34.73
C ILE A 432 0.76 -6.14 -34.86
N LYS A 433 -0.44 -6.34 -34.28
CA LYS A 433 -1.58 -5.40 -34.40
C LYS A 433 -1.68 -4.37 -33.26
N GLU A 434 -0.58 -4.14 -32.53
CA GLU A 434 -0.32 -3.02 -31.60
C GLU A 434 -0.79 -3.10 -30.12
N GLU A 435 -1.61 -4.05 -29.69
CA GLU A 435 -2.00 -4.15 -28.24
C GLU A 435 -1.49 -5.40 -27.50
N GLY A 436 -0.51 -6.12 -28.07
CA GLY A 436 -0.04 -7.38 -27.51
C GLY A 436 1.47 -7.60 -27.58
N LEU A 437 2.27 -6.65 -28.08
CA LEU A 437 3.69 -6.89 -28.34
C LEU A 437 4.42 -7.31 -27.08
N GLU A 438 4.39 -6.51 -26.01
CA GLU A 438 5.06 -6.84 -24.76
C GLU A 438 4.54 -8.17 -24.19
N ARG A 439 3.21 -8.34 -24.08
CA ARG A 439 2.57 -9.56 -23.54
C ARG A 439 3.07 -10.83 -24.23
N ILE A 440 2.97 -10.87 -25.55
CA ILE A 440 3.30 -12.05 -26.36
C ILE A 440 4.81 -12.25 -26.43
N ALA A 441 5.57 -11.19 -26.67
CA ALA A 441 7.00 -11.28 -26.83
C ALA A 441 7.70 -11.69 -25.54
N TYR A 442 7.32 -11.13 -24.39
CA TYR A 442 7.89 -11.57 -23.11
C TYR A 442 7.51 -13.00 -22.78
N ALA A 443 6.23 -13.41 -22.97
CA ALA A 443 5.82 -14.79 -22.73
C ALA A 443 6.61 -15.78 -23.61
N PHE A 444 6.77 -15.45 -24.89
CA PHE A 444 7.59 -16.21 -25.84
C PHE A 444 9.06 -16.27 -25.40
N LEU A 445 9.67 -15.15 -25.02
CA LEU A 445 11.06 -15.10 -24.56
C LEU A 445 11.29 -15.90 -23.28
N ILE A 446 10.34 -15.90 -22.34
CA ILE A 446 10.40 -16.74 -21.14
C ILE A 446 10.38 -18.22 -21.55
N GLY A 447 9.51 -18.62 -22.49
CA GLY A 447 9.44 -19.99 -22.99
C GLY A 447 10.70 -20.42 -23.75
N LEU A 448 11.24 -19.53 -24.58
CA LEU A 448 12.44 -19.76 -25.39
C LEU A 448 13.69 -19.97 -24.53
N ASN A 449 13.78 -19.27 -23.39
CA ASN A 449 14.89 -19.38 -22.44
C ASN A 449 14.58 -20.28 -21.23
N GLY A 450 13.39 -20.89 -21.20
CA GLY A 450 12.96 -21.81 -20.16
C GLY A 450 13.65 -23.15 -20.28
N LYS A 451 13.82 -23.86 -19.16
CA LYS A 451 14.38 -25.23 -19.18
C LYS A 451 13.27 -26.25 -19.40
N GLU A 452 13.61 -27.35 -20.09
CA GLU A 452 12.69 -28.47 -20.27
C GLU A 452 12.39 -29.13 -18.93
N GLY A 453 11.15 -28.96 -18.47
CA GLY A 453 10.53 -29.85 -17.51
C GLY A 453 9.55 -30.75 -18.25
N LYS A 454 9.44 -32.01 -17.82
CA LYS A 454 8.24 -32.81 -18.11
C LYS A 454 7.06 -32.07 -17.48
N ASP A 455 6.29 -31.36 -18.30
CA ASP A 455 4.98 -30.87 -17.92
C ASP A 455 4.07 -32.12 -17.84
N GLU A 456 3.44 -32.34 -16.68
CA GLU A 456 2.35 -33.31 -16.57
C GLU A 456 1.24 -32.86 -17.52
N SER A 457 1.04 -33.64 -18.57
CA SER A 457 -0.06 -33.50 -19.51
C SER A 457 -1.38 -33.71 -18.77
N ASN A 458 -2.05 -32.63 -18.36
CA ASN A 458 -3.50 -32.64 -18.27
C ASN A 458 -4.06 -32.48 -19.68
N THR A 459 -3.98 -33.55 -20.46
CA THR A 459 -4.91 -33.81 -21.56
C THR A 459 -6.15 -34.43 -20.93
N GLU A 460 -7.08 -33.60 -20.47
CA GLU A 460 -8.48 -34.01 -20.46
C GLU A 460 -8.93 -33.99 -21.92
N THR A 461 -9.12 -35.20 -22.44
CA THR A 461 -9.76 -35.50 -23.71
C THR A 461 -11.23 -35.19 -23.53
N GLU A 462 -11.70 -34.04 -24.05
CA GLU A 462 -13.11 -33.88 -24.42
C GLU A 462 -13.33 -34.66 -25.72
N ASP A 463 -13.53 -35.97 -25.59
CA ASP A 463 -14.16 -36.81 -26.60
C ASP A 463 -15.25 -37.64 -25.92
N SER A 464 -16.47 -37.12 -25.96
CA SER A 464 -17.72 -37.88 -25.98
C SER A 464 -18.77 -36.92 -26.56
N LEU A 465 -19.01 -36.95 -27.87
CA LEU A 465 -20.04 -37.79 -28.51
C LEU A 465 -21.33 -37.85 -27.69
N GLY A 466 -22.32 -37.10 -28.18
CA GLY A 466 -23.72 -37.18 -27.82
C GLY A 466 -24.57 -36.81 -29.03
N GLU A 467 -24.46 -37.62 -30.09
CA GLU A 467 -25.60 -37.90 -30.97
C GLU A 467 -26.36 -39.07 -30.34
N GLU A 468 -27.51 -38.77 -29.72
CA GLU A 468 -28.82 -39.42 -29.90
C GLU A 468 -29.87 -38.69 -29.04
#